data_AF-A0A917S2Z7-F1
#
_entry.id   AF-A0A917S2Z7-F1
#
_cell.length_a   1.000
_cell.length_b   1.000
_cell.length_c   1.000
_cell.angle_alpha   90.00
_cell.angle_beta   90.00
_cell.angle_gamma   90.00
#
_symmetry.space_group_name_H-M   'P 1'
#
loop_
_entity.id
_entity.type
_entity.pdbx_description
1 polymer ?
#
loop_
_entity_poly.entity_id
_entity_poly.type
_entity_poly.pdbx_seq_one_letter_code
_entity_poly.pdbx_strand_id
1 'polypeptide(L)'
;MVQSINTKVDFVTDATSFIGLTDYGKIMIGDKGFEFYNDRDAQKYLRIPWDEVDYVIASVMFKGKWIPRYAIRTKKNGTFTFSSKHPKKVLREIRKYVKPERMVRSLTFFQVIKRGLKAKFGRKRSN
;
A
#
# COMPACT_ATOMS: atom_id res chain seq x y z
N MET A 1 20.04 5.89 17.16
CA MET A 1 19.50 4.68 16.50
C MET A 1 17.99 4.75 16.53
N VAL A 2 17.33 4.48 15.41
CA VAL A 2 15.86 4.52 15.32
C VAL A 2 15.34 3.15 15.75
N GLN A 3 14.56 3.09 16.83
CA GLN A 3 14.14 1.83 17.46
C GLN A 3 12.84 1.30 16.85
N SER A 4 12.87 0.16 16.18
CA SER A 4 11.65 -0.48 15.62
C SER A 4 10.56 -0.67 16.67
N ILE A 5 9.30 -0.54 16.26
CA ILE A 5 8.16 -0.90 17.11
C ILE A 5 7.99 -2.40 17.19
N ASN A 6 8.45 -3.15 16.18
CA ASN A 6 8.32 -4.60 16.11
C ASN A 6 9.29 -5.27 17.10
N THR A 7 8.77 -6.21 17.87
CA THR A 7 9.58 -7.10 18.72
C THR A 7 10.04 -8.34 17.96
N LYS A 8 9.33 -8.70 16.89
CA LYS A 8 9.69 -9.78 15.98
C LYS A 8 9.53 -9.33 14.53
N VAL A 9 10.52 -9.65 13.70
CA VAL A 9 10.51 -9.36 12.26
C VAL A 9 10.16 -10.64 11.50
N ASP A 10 9.10 -10.60 10.70
CA ASP A 10 8.69 -11.74 9.86
C ASP A 10 9.25 -11.63 8.45
N PHE A 11 9.33 -10.41 7.92
CA PHE A 11 9.76 -10.20 6.55
C PHE A 11 10.36 -8.82 6.31
N VAL A 12 11.44 -8.79 5.52
CA VAL A 12 12.11 -7.56 5.08
C VAL A 12 12.31 -7.62 3.57
N THR A 13 12.07 -6.50 2.88
CA THR A 13 12.32 -6.41 1.44
C THR A 13 12.67 -5.00 1.02
N ASP A 14 13.48 -4.87 -0.03
CA ASP A 14 13.75 -3.56 -0.65
C ASP A 14 12.49 -3.01 -1.29
N ALA A 15 12.30 -1.71 -1.11
CA ALA A 15 11.09 -1.02 -1.44
C ALA A 15 11.34 0.45 -1.81
N THR A 16 10.31 1.04 -2.40
CA THR A 16 10.26 2.46 -2.71
C THR A 16 9.02 3.03 -2.06
N SER A 17 9.21 4.08 -1.28
CA SER A 17 8.16 4.92 -0.70
C SER A 17 7.85 6.07 -1.65
N PHE A 18 6.56 6.36 -1.83
CA PHE A 18 6.08 7.50 -2.61
C PHE A 18 5.48 8.58 -1.70
N ILE A 19 5.99 8.69 -0.47
CA ILE A 19 5.54 9.66 0.53
C ILE A 19 6.31 10.96 0.28
N GLY A 20 5.68 11.90 -0.43
CA GLY A 20 6.35 13.11 -0.90
C GLY A 20 7.26 12.80 -2.09
N LEU A 21 8.58 12.85 -1.89
CA LEU A 21 9.55 12.47 -2.91
C LEU A 21 9.70 10.95 -3.00
N THR A 22 10.19 10.46 -4.15
CA THR A 22 10.45 9.03 -4.32
C THR A 22 11.67 8.65 -3.50
N ASP A 23 11.45 7.87 -2.45
CA ASP A 23 12.48 7.44 -1.50
C ASP A 23 12.72 5.94 -1.61
N TYR A 24 13.99 5.55 -1.69
CA TYR A 24 14.42 4.16 -1.69
C TYR A 24 14.73 3.71 -0.27
N GLY A 25 14.37 2.47 0.05
CA GLY A 25 14.50 1.96 1.40
C GLY A 25 14.12 0.50 1.52
N LYS A 26 13.87 0.09 2.76
CA LYS A 26 13.43 -1.26 3.11
C LYS A 26 12.11 -1.21 3.85
N ILE A 27 11.22 -2.10 3.47
CA ILE A 27 10.01 -2.41 4.24
C ILE A 27 10.35 -3.51 5.22
N MET A 28 9.88 -3.35 6.45
CA MET A 28 9.93 -4.35 7.51
C MET A 28 8.52 -4.63 8.01
N ILE A 29 8.15 -5.90 8.04
CA ILE A 29 6.85 -6.38 8.52
C ILE A 29 7.14 -7.22 9.75
N GLY A 30 6.46 -6.90 10.85
CA GLY A 30 6.60 -7.62 12.10
C GLY A 30 5.29 -7.74 12.86
N ASP A 31 5.43 -8.18 14.10
CA ASP A 31 4.33 -8.51 15.00
C ASP A 31 3.46 -7.31 15.38
N LYS A 32 4.00 -6.10 15.41
CA LYS A 32 3.31 -4.89 15.87
C LYS A 32 2.92 -3.92 14.76
N GLY A 33 3.62 -3.95 13.62
CA GLY A 33 3.28 -3.09 12.51
C GLY A 33 4.09 -3.26 11.25
N PHE A 34 3.74 -2.42 10.29
CA PHE A 34 4.46 -2.20 9.05
C PHE A 34 5.40 -1.01 9.21
N GLU A 35 6.65 -1.16 8.80
CA GLU A 35 7.64 -0.10 8.86
C GLU A 35 8.35 0.09 7.52
N PHE A 36 8.77 1.32 7.25
CA PHE A 36 9.63 1.67 6.13
C PHE A 36 10.82 2.47 6.66
N TYR A 37 12.02 2.13 6.21
CA TYR A 37 13.27 2.80 6.54
C TYR A 37 13.97 3.25 5.26
N ASN A 38 14.32 4.53 5.16
CA ASN A 38 15.06 5.06 4.03
C ASN A 38 16.53 4.61 4.08
N ASP A 39 17.10 4.25 2.93
CA ASP A 39 18.48 3.76 2.84
C ASP A 39 19.53 4.88 2.99
N ARG A 40 19.17 6.12 2.65
CA ARG A 40 20.09 7.28 2.66
C ARG A 40 19.99 8.11 3.94
N ASP A 41 18.81 8.15 4.55
CA ASP A 41 18.54 8.99 5.72
C ASP A 41 17.84 8.19 6.82
N ALA A 42 18.57 7.84 7.87
CA ALA A 42 18.05 7.07 8.99
C ALA A 42 16.96 7.81 9.78
N GLN A 43 16.85 9.15 9.68
CA GLN A 43 15.78 9.93 10.31
C GLN A 43 14.47 9.86 9.53
N LYS A 44 14.51 9.43 8.26
CA LYS A 44 13.33 9.22 7.42
C LYS A 44 12.85 7.78 7.54
N TYR A 45 11.89 7.60 8.44
CA TYR A 45 11.20 6.32 8.61
C TYR A 45 9.70 6.54 8.76
N LEU A 46 8.96 5.49 8.46
CA LEU A 46 7.52 5.41 8.71
C LEU A 46 7.22 4.17 9.53
N ARG A 47 6.33 4.30 10.49
CA ARG A 47 5.80 3.19 11.28
C ARG A 47 4.30 3.27 11.26
N ILE A 48 3.67 2.17 10.88
CA ILE A 48 2.22 2.03 10.84
C ILE A 48 1.89 0.84 11.73
N PRO A 49 1.49 1.06 12.99
CA PRO A 49 0.96 0.00 13.84
C PRO A 49 -0.23 -0.68 13.15
N TRP A 50 -0.39 -1.99 13.34
CA TRP A 50 -1.51 -2.72 12.72
C TRP A 50 -2.88 -2.16 13.12
N ASP A 51 -3.00 -1.64 14.33
CA ASP A 51 -4.21 -0.99 14.84
C ASP A 51 -4.57 0.30 14.11
N GLU A 52 -3.61 0.98 13.49
CA GLU A 52 -3.85 2.18 12.69
C GLU A 52 -4.25 1.87 11.25
N VAL A 53 -4.06 0.63 10.78
CA VAL A 53 -4.39 0.23 9.42
C VAL A 53 -5.90 0.14 9.26
N ASP A 54 -6.42 0.98 8.37
CA ASP A 54 -7.82 0.99 7.97
C ASP A 54 -8.02 0.08 6.75
N TYR A 55 -7.28 0.33 5.66
CA TYR A 55 -7.32 -0.51 4.46
C TYR A 55 -5.92 -0.72 3.87
N VAL A 56 -5.74 -1.88 3.23
CA VAL A 56 -4.60 -2.17 2.37
C VAL A 56 -5.12 -2.27 0.94
N ILE A 57 -4.62 -1.38 0.08
CA ILE A 57 -5.11 -1.20 -1.27
C ILE A 57 -4.03 -1.70 -2.24
N ALA A 58 -4.28 -2.77 -2.98
CA ALA A 58 -3.33 -3.31 -3.94
C ALA A 58 -3.74 -2.99 -5.38
N SER A 59 -2.84 -2.40 -6.17
CA SER A 59 -3.05 -2.26 -7.60
C SER A 59 -2.71 -3.57 -8.29
N VAL A 60 -3.73 -4.25 -8.79
CA VAL A 60 -3.59 -5.58 -9.39
C VAL A 60 -3.82 -5.49 -10.89
N MET A 61 -2.78 -5.79 -11.66
CA MET A 61 -2.79 -5.80 -13.12
C MET A 61 -2.71 -7.21 -13.69
N PHE A 62 -3.03 -7.34 -14.98
CA PHE A 62 -2.89 -8.59 -15.74
C PHE A 62 -3.53 -9.81 -15.04
N LYS A 63 -4.80 -9.67 -14.61
CA LYS A 63 -5.57 -10.72 -13.91
C LYS A 63 -4.89 -11.26 -12.63
N GLY A 64 -4.12 -10.45 -11.89
CA GLY A 64 -3.45 -10.91 -10.66
C GLY A 64 -1.98 -11.24 -10.82
N LYS A 65 -1.45 -11.21 -12.05
CA LYS A 65 -0.06 -11.58 -12.32
C LYS A 65 0.93 -10.53 -11.79
N TRP A 66 0.57 -9.25 -11.85
CA TRP A 66 1.47 -8.16 -11.52
C TRP A 66 0.85 -7.14 -10.54
N ILE A 67 1.67 -6.68 -9.59
CA ILE A 67 1.29 -5.71 -8.56
C ILE A 67 2.39 -4.63 -8.54
N PRO A 68 2.25 -3.53 -9.29
CA PRO A 68 3.28 -2.49 -9.33
C PRO A 68 3.40 -1.73 -8.01
N ARG A 69 2.27 -1.52 -7.32
CA ARG A 69 2.14 -0.68 -6.13
C ARG A 69 1.02 -1.17 -5.24
N TYR A 70 1.17 -0.90 -3.96
CA TYR A 70 0.15 -1.06 -2.94
C TYR A 70 0.21 0.12 -1.99
N ALA A 71 -0.89 0.40 -1.31
CA ALA A 71 -0.99 1.48 -0.37
C ALA A 71 -1.58 0.98 0.95
N ILE A 72 -1.11 1.57 2.05
CA ILE A 72 -1.65 1.37 3.38
C ILE A 72 -2.38 2.66 3.76
N ARG A 73 -3.70 2.58 3.83
CA ARG A 73 -4.55 3.64 4.34
C ARG A 73 -4.64 3.50 5.85
N THR A 74 -4.24 4.55 6.54
CA THR A 74 -4.40 4.66 7.99
C THR A 74 -5.73 5.33 8.34
N LYS A 75 -6.19 5.11 9.57
CA LYS A 75 -7.44 5.71 10.07
C LYS A 75 -7.39 7.24 10.13
N LYS A 76 -6.22 7.83 10.37
CA LYS A 76 -6.06 9.28 10.62
C LYS A 76 -5.00 9.96 9.75
N ASN A 77 -3.92 9.27 9.40
CA ASN A 77 -2.72 9.87 8.80
C ASN A 77 -2.67 9.74 7.27
N GLY A 78 -3.82 9.47 6.64
CA GLY A 78 -3.94 9.36 5.19
C GLY A 78 -3.44 8.03 4.62
N THR A 79 -3.01 8.06 3.36
CA THR A 79 -2.68 6.87 2.56
C THR A 79 -1.23 6.89 2.12
N PHE A 80 -0.48 5.87 2.51
CA PHE A 80 0.94 5.71 2.19
C PHE A 80 1.12 4.68 1.08
N THR A 81 1.77 5.07 -0.02
CA THR A 81 1.94 4.20 -1.20
C THR A 81 3.37 3.69 -1.31
N PHE A 82 3.50 2.40 -1.62
CA PHE A 82 4.77 1.69 -1.73
C PHE A 82 4.84 0.82 -2.98
N SER A 83 6.07 0.56 -3.42
CA SER A 83 6.48 -0.48 -4.36
C SER A 83 7.53 -1.34 -3.68
N SER A 84 7.62 -2.63 -4.00
CA SER A 84 8.66 -3.51 -3.45
C SER A 84 9.04 -4.59 -4.45
N LYS A 85 10.23 -5.17 -4.30
CA LYS A 85 10.69 -6.29 -5.15
C LYS A 85 9.76 -7.51 -5.09
N HIS A 86 9.17 -7.79 -3.92
CA HIS A 86 8.30 -8.96 -3.71
C HIS A 86 6.89 -8.58 -3.19
N PRO A 87 6.07 -7.89 -4.00
CA PRO A 87 4.81 -7.30 -3.54
C PRO A 87 3.77 -8.37 -3.13
N LYS A 88 3.75 -9.52 -3.81
CA LYS A 88 2.87 -10.65 -3.43
C LYS A 88 3.22 -11.23 -2.05
N LYS A 89 4.52 -11.31 -1.73
CA LYS A 89 4.97 -11.79 -0.43
C LYS A 89 4.64 -10.77 0.65
N VAL A 90 4.91 -9.48 0.41
CA VAL A 90 4.50 -8.39 1.33
C VAL A 90 3.02 -8.46 1.66
N LEU A 91 2.14 -8.53 0.67
CA LEU A 91 0.70 -8.60 0.92
C LEU A 91 0.29 -9.88 1.68
N ARG A 92 0.97 -11.00 1.45
CA ARG A 92 0.72 -12.24 2.18
C ARG A 92 1.15 -12.15 3.65
N GLU A 93 2.25 -11.47 3.94
CA GLU A 93 2.69 -11.21 5.30
C GLU A 93 1.74 -10.24 6.02
N ILE A 94 1.32 -9.16 5.34
CA ILE A 94 0.33 -8.22 5.88
C ILE A 94 -1.00 -8.92 6.21
N ARG A 95 -1.42 -9.90 5.39
CA ARG A 95 -2.65 -10.67 5.61
C ARG A 95 -2.68 -11.44 6.95
N LYS A 96 -1.53 -11.69 7.57
CA LYS A 96 -1.47 -12.30 8.91
C LYS A 96 -2.01 -11.37 10.00
N TYR A 97 -1.90 -10.06 9.78
CA TYR A 97 -2.24 -9.02 10.76
C TYR A 97 -3.49 -8.21 10.38
N VAL A 98 -3.75 -8.08 9.07
CA VAL A 98 -4.89 -7.32 8.54
C VAL A 98 -5.92 -8.28 7.96
N LYS A 99 -7.18 -8.16 8.43
CA LYS A 99 -8.26 -9.02 7.97
C LYS A 99 -8.49 -8.89 6.45
N PRO A 100 -8.87 -9.98 5.75
CA PRO A 100 -9.04 -9.98 4.30
C PRO A 100 -10.03 -8.92 3.77
N GLU A 101 -11.06 -8.57 4.53
CA GLU A 101 -12.08 -7.60 4.12
C GLU A 101 -11.53 -6.18 4.02
N ARG A 102 -10.42 -5.90 4.73
CA ARG A 102 -9.68 -4.64 4.67
C ARG A 102 -8.60 -4.64 3.59
N MET A 103 -8.37 -5.77 2.92
CA MET A 103 -7.42 -5.89 1.81
C MET A 103 -8.16 -5.79 0.47
N VAL A 104 -8.26 -4.58 -0.06
CA VAL A 104 -9.04 -4.29 -1.26
C VAL A 104 -8.16 -4.13 -2.49
N ARG A 105 -8.71 -4.46 -3.66
CA ARG A 105 -8.08 -4.14 -4.95
C ARG A 105 -8.36 -2.68 -5.28
N SER A 106 -7.35 -1.95 -5.76
CA SER A 106 -7.60 -0.61 -6.29
C SER A 106 -8.56 -0.70 -7.47
N LEU A 107 -9.36 0.35 -7.66
CA LEU A 107 -10.26 0.43 -8.82
C LEU A 107 -9.42 0.22 -10.08
N THR A 108 -9.82 -0.77 -10.88
CA THR A 108 -9.10 -1.07 -12.12
C THR A 108 -9.11 0.16 -13.02
N PHE A 109 -8.02 0.41 -13.73
CA PHE A 109 -7.92 1.48 -14.74
C PHE A 109 -9.15 1.48 -15.69
N PHE A 110 -9.67 0.29 -16.02
CA PHE A 110 -10.91 0.09 -16.76
C PHE A 110 -12.18 0.57 -16.05
N GLN A 111 -12.31 0.43 -14.72
CA GLN A 111 -13.44 1.00 -13.97
C GLN A 111 -13.42 2.52 -13.98
N VAL A 112 -12.23 3.14 -13.93
CA VAL A 112 -12.09 4.61 -14.03
C VAL A 112 -12.43 5.08 -15.45
N ILE A 113 -11.90 4.42 -16.50
CA ILE A 113 -12.27 4.71 -17.90
C ILE A 113 -13.77 4.54 -18.13
N LYS A 114 -14.36 3.42 -17.67
CA LYS A 114 -15.80 3.17 -17.83
C LYS A 114 -16.64 4.22 -17.10
N ARG A 115 -16.22 4.67 -15.91
CA ARG A 115 -16.87 5.78 -15.21
C ARG A 115 -16.75 7.10 -15.97
N GLY A 116 -15.57 7.40 -16.53
CA GLY A 116 -15.35 8.60 -17.36
C GLY A 116 -16.16 8.60 -18.67
N LEU A 117 -16.25 7.46 -19.35
CA LEU A 117 -17.08 7.30 -20.55
C LEU A 117 -18.57 7.37 -20.22
N LYS A 118 -19.03 6.68 -19.17
CA LYS A 118 -20.45 6.71 -18.76
C LYS A 118 -20.91 8.12 -18.36
N ALA A 119 -20.04 8.92 -17.73
CA ALA A 119 -20.31 10.32 -17.42
C ALA A 119 -20.46 11.22 -18.66
N LYS A 120 -19.76 10.91 -19.77
CA LYS A 120 -19.91 11.63 -21.05
C LYS A 120 -21.16 11.23 -21.84
N PHE A 121 -21.56 9.96 -21.79
CA PHE A 121 -22.73 9.47 -22.53
C PHE A 121 -24.08 9.64 -21.79
N GLY A 122 -24.07 9.85 -20.47
CA GLY A 122 -25.29 10.06 -19.68
C GLY A 122 -25.90 11.47 -19.73
N ARG A 123 -25.29 12.42 -20.45
CA ARG A 123 -25.73 13.84 -20.48
C ARG A 123 -26.55 14.24 -21.72
N LYS A 124 -26.92 13.28 -22.58
CA LYS A 124 -27.80 13.50 -23.74
C LYS A 124 -29.04 12.62 -23.61
N ARG A 125 -30.04 13.07 -22.83
CA ARG A 125 -31.49 12.85 -23.03
C ARG A 125 -32.24 13.40 -21.80
N SER A 126 -32.43 14.71 -21.80
CA SER A 126 -33.62 15.35 -21.21
C SER A 126 -33.86 16.65 -21.98
N ASN A 127 -34.62 16.51 -23.06
CA ASN A 127 -35.58 17.49 -23.58
C ASN A 127 -36.41 16.75 -24.62
#